data_AF-A0A7C3URI1-F1
#
_entry.id   AF-A0A7C3URI1-F1
#
_cell.length_a   1.000
_cell.length_b   1.000
_cell.length_c   1.000
_cell.angle_alpha   90.00
_cell.angle_beta   90.00
_cell.angle_gamma   90.00
#
_symmetry.space_group_name_H-M   'P 1'
#
loop_
_entity.id
_entity.type
_entity.pdbx_description
1 polymer ?
#
loop_
_entity_poly.entity_id
_entity_poly.type
_entity_poly.pdbx_seq_one_letter_code
_entity_poly.pdbx_strand_id
1 'polypeptide(L)'
;MIKKLSIICILSFFANICESQIRITEICASNIALVADPLYHEYSDWLEITNTGNSSINLQHYYLTDNKINLKKHRFNDPLIIKPGEIIILWADEKDTINHIDFELPREGATLIISDSNLQIIDSITYPYLVADISYG
;
A
#
# COMPACT_ATOMS: atom_id res chain seq x y z
N MET A 1 -0.56 42.36 49.39
CA MET A 1 -0.06 41.04 48.98
C MET A 1 -0.92 40.51 47.85
N ILE A 2 -0.49 40.66 46.60
CA ILE A 2 -1.24 40.24 45.40
C ILE A 2 -0.78 38.84 45.03
N LYS A 3 -1.67 37.83 45.16
CA LYS A 3 -1.42 36.48 44.65
C LYS A 3 -1.60 36.51 43.12
N LYS A 4 -0.51 36.37 42.37
CA LYS A 4 -0.56 36.16 40.92
C LYS A 4 -1.18 34.80 40.64
N LEU A 5 -2.34 34.78 39.99
CA LEU A 5 -2.97 33.56 39.48
C LEU A 5 -2.40 33.29 38.09
N SER A 6 -1.49 32.32 37.97
CA SER A 6 -1.01 31.86 36.67
C SER A 6 -2.05 30.93 36.05
N ILE A 7 -2.67 31.39 34.96
CA ILE A 7 -3.49 30.56 34.08
C ILE A 7 -2.54 29.80 33.17
N ILE A 8 -2.47 28.48 33.34
CA ILE A 8 -1.76 27.58 32.42
C ILE A 8 -2.74 27.30 31.27
N CYS A 9 -2.58 27.98 30.13
CA CYS A 9 -3.21 27.59 28.88
C CYS A 9 -2.51 26.32 28.38
N ILE A 10 -3.14 25.17 28.57
CA ILE A 10 -2.74 23.93 27.92
C ILE A 10 -3.16 24.07 26.46
N LEU A 11 -2.22 24.48 25.59
CA LEU A 11 -2.37 24.28 24.15
C LEU A 11 -2.36 22.77 23.90
N SER A 12 -3.55 22.17 23.80
CA SER A 12 -3.70 20.83 23.26
C SER A 12 -3.32 20.88 21.78
N PHE A 13 -2.09 20.47 21.47
CA PHE A 13 -1.65 20.20 20.11
C PHE A 13 -2.39 18.94 19.65
N PHE A 14 -3.49 19.13 18.92
CA PHE A 14 -4.08 18.03 18.15
C PHE A 14 -3.07 17.68 17.06
N ALA A 15 -2.29 16.62 17.29
CA ALA A 15 -1.61 15.96 16.19
C ALA A 15 -2.70 15.42 15.27
N ASN A 16 -2.93 16.09 14.14
CA ASN A 16 -3.58 15.44 13.02
C ASN A 16 -2.61 14.33 12.62
N ILE A 17 -2.86 13.11 13.12
CA ILE A 17 -2.26 11.92 12.57
C ILE A 17 -2.82 11.87 11.15
N CYS A 18 -2.05 12.39 10.18
CA CYS A 18 -2.29 12.10 8.79
C CYS A 18 -1.88 10.64 8.65
N GLU A 19 -2.82 9.74 8.95
CA GLU A 19 -2.63 8.33 8.68
C GLU A 19 -2.34 8.21 7.18
N SER A 20 -1.34 7.42 6.83
CA SER A 20 -0.96 7.23 5.44
C SER A 20 -2.19 6.84 4.64
N GLN A 21 -2.52 7.67 3.65
CA GLN A 21 -3.78 7.55 2.95
C GLN A 21 -3.89 6.24 2.17
N ILE A 22 -2.76 5.64 1.79
CA ILE A 22 -2.71 4.38 1.05
C ILE A 22 -2.09 3.32 1.94
N ARG A 23 -2.79 2.19 2.12
CA ARG A 23 -2.35 1.08 2.94
C ARG A 23 -2.31 -0.21 2.15
N ILE A 24 -1.28 -1.02 2.35
CA ILE A 24 -1.25 -2.40 1.86
C ILE A 24 -1.99 -3.24 2.89
N THR A 25 -3.14 -3.79 2.52
CA THR A 25 -4.08 -4.39 3.48
C THR A 25 -4.19 -5.90 3.42
N GLU A 26 -3.90 -6.51 2.27
CA GLU A 26 -3.94 -7.96 2.13
C GLU A 26 -2.95 -8.40 1.05
N ILE A 27 -2.40 -9.61 1.18
CA ILE A 27 -1.37 -10.16 0.29
C ILE A 27 -1.64 -11.64 0.08
N CYS A 28 -1.67 -12.10 -1.17
CA CYS A 28 -1.61 -13.51 -1.53
C CYS A 28 -0.45 -13.75 -2.51
N ALA A 29 0.67 -14.24 -1.98
CA ALA A 29 1.90 -14.51 -2.74
C ALA A 29 1.99 -15.96 -3.27
N SER A 30 0.85 -16.64 -3.36
CA SER A 30 0.71 -17.93 -4.03
C SER A 30 -0.77 -18.23 -4.26
N ASN A 31 -1.37 -17.56 -5.25
CA ASN A 31 -2.78 -17.76 -5.61
C ASN A 31 -2.87 -18.87 -6.68
N ILE A 32 -3.49 -20.01 -6.38
CA ILE A 32 -3.64 -21.14 -7.32
C ILE A 32 -5.08 -21.24 -7.81
N ALA A 33 -6.07 -20.90 -6.98
CA ALA A 33 -7.48 -21.10 -7.32
C ALA A 33 -8.47 -20.11 -6.69
N LEU A 34 -8.03 -19.11 -5.91
CA LEU A 34 -8.96 -18.25 -5.17
C LEU A 34 -9.55 -17.13 -6.00
N VAL A 35 -8.69 -16.30 -6.60
CA VAL A 35 -9.12 -15.08 -7.29
C VAL A 35 -8.48 -15.06 -8.67
N ALA A 36 -9.27 -15.21 -9.72
CA ALA A 36 -8.75 -15.07 -11.08
C ALA A 36 -8.66 -13.58 -11.46
N ASP A 37 -7.58 -13.23 -12.15
CA ASP A 37 -7.46 -11.92 -12.78
C ASP A 37 -8.62 -11.72 -13.79
N PRO A 38 -9.42 -10.64 -13.65
CA PRO A 38 -10.50 -10.35 -14.58
C PRO A 38 -10.04 -10.09 -16.02
N LEU A 39 -8.78 -9.69 -16.25
CA LEU A 39 -8.27 -9.35 -17.59
C LEU A 39 -7.68 -10.57 -18.31
N TYR A 40 -6.78 -11.31 -17.67
CA TYR A 40 -6.08 -12.46 -18.29
C TYR A 40 -6.66 -13.82 -17.88
N HIS A 41 -7.56 -13.87 -16.89
CA HIS A 41 -8.17 -15.10 -16.35
C HIS A 41 -7.15 -16.09 -15.77
N GLU A 42 -6.02 -15.56 -15.27
CA GLU A 42 -4.95 -16.29 -14.61
C GLU A 42 -5.07 -16.16 -13.09
N TYR A 43 -4.56 -17.13 -12.32
CA TYR A 43 -4.46 -17.04 -10.87
C TYR A 43 -3.09 -16.48 -10.51
N SER A 44 -2.92 -15.18 -10.72
CA SER A 44 -1.67 -14.49 -10.38
C SER A 44 -1.64 -14.16 -8.90
N ASP A 45 -0.44 -14.02 -8.35
CA ASP A 45 -0.27 -13.41 -7.04
C ASP A 45 -0.89 -12.02 -7.02
N TRP A 46 -1.30 -11.58 -5.83
CA TRP A 46 -1.94 -10.29 -5.70
C TRP A 46 -1.71 -9.65 -4.35
N LEU A 47 -1.85 -8.33 -4.30
CA LEU A 47 -1.98 -7.58 -3.06
C LEU A 47 -3.15 -6.61 -3.15
N GLU A 48 -3.74 -6.31 -2.00
CA GLU A 48 -4.74 -5.27 -1.85
C GLU A 48 -4.11 -3.97 -1.35
N ILE A 49 -4.55 -2.89 -1.99
CA ILE A 49 -4.28 -1.53 -1.55
C ILE A 49 -5.60 -0.85 -1.23
N THR A 50 -5.69 -0.27 -0.04
CA THR A 50 -6.86 0.47 0.43
C THR A 50 -6.53 1.95 0.60
N ASN A 51 -7.39 2.83 0.10
CA ASN A 51 -7.34 4.24 0.47
C ASN A 51 -8.10 4.48 1.78
N THR A 52 -7.37 4.65 2.88
CA THR A 52 -7.94 4.87 4.23
C THR A 52 -8.21 6.35 4.55
N GLY A 53 -7.81 7.28 3.67
CA GLY A 53 -8.07 8.70 3.85
C GLY A 53 -9.45 9.15 3.35
N ASN A 54 -9.64 10.46 3.34
CA ASN A 54 -10.93 11.10 3.05
C ASN A 54 -10.99 11.81 1.67
N SER A 55 -9.95 11.68 0.86
CA SER A 55 -9.88 12.21 -0.51
C SER A 55 -9.55 11.11 -1.53
N SER A 56 -9.70 11.37 -2.83
CA SER A 56 -9.17 10.46 -3.84
C SER A 56 -7.65 10.65 -3.99
N ILE A 57 -6.91 9.56 -4.20
CA ILE A 57 -5.50 9.59 -4.57
C ILE A 57 -5.31 9.03 -5.97
N ASN A 58 -4.40 9.63 -6.73
CA ASN A 58 -3.87 9.04 -7.96
C ASN A 58 -2.47 8.48 -7.67
N LEU A 59 -2.27 7.18 -7.89
CA LEU A 59 -0.98 6.52 -7.71
C LEU A 59 0.00 6.74 -8.87
N GLN A 60 -0.38 7.47 -9.92
CA GLN A 60 0.55 7.78 -11.01
C GLN A 60 1.86 8.36 -10.47
N HIS A 61 2.97 7.75 -10.89
CA HIS A 61 4.35 8.05 -10.50
C HIS A 61 4.75 7.65 -9.09
N TYR A 62 3.88 6.97 -8.35
CA TYR A 62 4.25 6.24 -7.14
C TYR A 62 5.06 5.00 -7.54
N TYR A 63 5.66 4.39 -6.53
CA TYR A 63 6.43 3.17 -6.68
C TYR A 63 6.00 2.10 -5.69
N LEU A 64 6.05 0.84 -6.11
CA LEU A 64 5.90 -0.35 -5.26
C LEU A 64 7.16 -1.21 -5.38
N THR A 65 7.64 -1.75 -4.26
CA THR A 65 8.83 -2.60 -4.24
C THR A 65 8.77 -3.65 -3.13
N ASP A 66 9.44 -4.77 -3.34
CA ASP A 66 9.83 -5.77 -2.32
C ASP A 66 11.30 -5.61 -1.90
N ASN A 67 12.00 -4.61 -2.43
CA ASN A 67 13.44 -4.40 -2.27
C ASN A 67 13.72 -3.12 -1.49
N LYS A 68 14.20 -3.27 -0.25
CA LYS A 68 14.53 -2.14 0.66
C LYS A 68 15.63 -1.22 0.15
N ILE A 69 16.44 -1.67 -0.81
CA ILE A 69 17.54 -0.90 -1.41
C ILE A 69 17.05 -0.16 -2.65
N ASN A 70 16.16 -0.77 -3.44
CA ASN A 70 15.59 -0.17 -4.65
C ASN A 70 14.10 0.13 -4.47
N LEU A 71 13.78 1.36 -4.08
CA LEU A 71 12.40 1.84 -3.96
C LEU A 71 11.67 2.04 -5.30
N LYS A 72 12.36 1.89 -6.44
CA LYS A 72 11.82 2.16 -7.79
C LYS A 72 11.60 0.90 -8.62
N LYS A 73 11.25 -0.23 -8.00
CA LYS A 73 11.09 -1.52 -8.69
C LYS A 73 9.94 -1.45 -9.69
N HIS A 74 8.71 -1.29 -9.21
CA HIS A 74 7.55 -0.99 -10.05
C HIS A 74 7.22 0.50 -9.98
N ARG A 75 6.90 1.12 -11.12
CA ARG A 75 6.40 2.50 -11.19
C ARG A 75 5.02 2.49 -11.82
N PHE A 76 4.04 3.09 -11.16
CA PHE A 76 2.72 3.29 -11.75
C PHE A 76 2.80 4.34 -12.85
N ASN A 77 2.79 3.91 -14.11
CA ASN A 77 2.96 4.80 -15.25
C ASN A 77 1.65 5.51 -15.64
N ASP A 78 0.53 4.80 -15.53
CA ASP A 78 -0.80 5.30 -15.84
C ASP A 78 -1.55 5.82 -14.59
N PRO A 79 -2.57 6.68 -14.78
CA PRO A 79 -3.45 7.09 -13.70
C PRO A 79 -4.21 5.90 -13.08
N LEU A 80 -4.02 5.71 -11.78
CA LEU A 80 -4.80 4.78 -10.96
C LEU A 80 -5.39 5.56 -9.79
N ILE A 81 -6.67 5.92 -9.93
CA ILE A 81 -7.39 6.76 -8.96
C ILE A 81 -8.13 5.86 -7.98
N ILE A 82 -7.81 6.00 -6.70
CA ILE A 82 -8.42 5.26 -5.59
C ILE A 82 -9.22 6.25 -4.75
N LYS A 83 -10.53 6.06 -4.65
CA LYS A 83 -11.46 6.88 -3.86
C LYS A 83 -11.36 6.56 -2.35
N PRO A 84 -11.87 7.44 -1.48
CA PRO A 84 -11.95 7.16 -0.04
C PRO A 84 -12.63 5.82 0.24
N GLY A 85 -11.97 4.95 1.00
CA GLY A 85 -12.45 3.61 1.38
C GLY A 85 -12.47 2.59 0.24
N GLU A 86 -11.98 2.93 -0.94
CA GLU A 86 -11.89 1.98 -2.06
C GLU A 86 -10.70 1.04 -1.87
N ILE A 87 -10.94 -0.23 -2.22
CA ILE A 87 -9.96 -1.32 -2.21
C ILE A 87 -9.66 -1.68 -3.66
N ILE A 88 -8.38 -1.75 -4.00
CA ILE A 88 -7.90 -2.16 -5.32
C ILE A 88 -7.00 -3.36 -5.16
N ILE A 89 -7.22 -4.37 -6.00
CA ILE A 89 -6.30 -5.50 -6.17
C ILE A 89 -5.26 -5.10 -7.22
N LEU A 90 -3.97 -5.28 -6.88
CA LEU A 90 -2.87 -5.27 -7.83
C LEU A 90 -2.39 -6.70 -8.07
N TRP A 91 -2.34 -7.10 -9.33
CA TRP A 91 -1.85 -8.40 -9.77
C TRP A 91 -0.34 -8.37 -9.96
N ALA A 92 0.36 -9.32 -9.35
CA ALA A 92 1.81 -9.45 -9.39
C ALA A 92 2.19 -10.55 -10.37
N ASP A 93 2.21 -10.19 -11.65
CA ASP A 93 2.25 -11.14 -12.78
C ASP A 93 3.24 -10.75 -13.88
N GLU A 94 4.22 -9.93 -13.53
CA GLU A 94 5.28 -9.40 -14.40
C GLU A 94 4.76 -8.59 -15.59
N LYS A 95 3.59 -7.94 -15.44
CA LYS A 95 3.02 -7.03 -16.45
C LYS A 95 3.07 -5.58 -15.97
N ASP A 96 3.21 -4.65 -16.92
CA ASP A 96 3.24 -3.19 -16.67
C ASP A 96 2.00 -2.55 -17.31
N THR A 97 0.83 -2.84 -16.73
CA THR A 97 -0.48 -2.28 -17.12
C THR A 97 -1.23 -1.79 -15.88
N ILE A 98 -2.36 -1.10 -16.07
CA ILE A 98 -3.18 -0.62 -14.95
C ILE A 98 -3.62 -1.81 -14.08
N ASN A 99 -3.33 -1.73 -12.77
CA ASN A 99 -3.57 -2.75 -11.75
C ASN A 99 -2.69 -4.01 -11.85
N HIS A 100 -1.63 -4.00 -12.67
CA HIS A 100 -0.62 -5.04 -12.71
C HIS A 100 0.74 -4.47 -12.34
N ILE A 101 1.55 -5.26 -11.63
CA ILE A 101 2.91 -4.90 -11.27
C ILE A 101 3.93 -5.82 -11.95
N ASP A 102 5.09 -5.27 -12.24
CA ASP A 102 6.14 -5.87 -13.07
C ASP A 102 7.06 -6.82 -12.29
N PHE A 103 6.56 -7.38 -11.17
CA PHE A 103 7.26 -8.38 -10.39
C PHE A 103 6.30 -9.29 -9.63
N GLU A 104 6.73 -10.52 -9.37
CA GLU A 104 6.01 -11.50 -8.54
C GLU A 104 6.26 -11.28 -7.03
N LEU A 105 5.33 -11.72 -6.19
CA LEU A 105 5.47 -11.62 -4.74
C LEU A 105 6.31 -12.79 -4.20
N PRO A 106 7.41 -12.56 -3.46
CA PRO A 106 8.18 -13.65 -2.90
C PRO A 106 7.37 -14.47 -1.90
N ARG A 107 7.10 -15.73 -2.22
CA ARG A 107 6.33 -16.64 -1.35
C ARG A 107 7.03 -16.90 -0.02
N GLU A 108 8.35 -16.84 0.01
CA GLU A 108 9.19 -17.04 1.21
C GLU A 108 9.03 -15.94 2.26
N GLY A 109 8.36 -14.85 1.92
CA GLY A 109 8.17 -13.68 2.77
C GLY A 109 9.02 -12.50 2.30
N ALA A 110 8.44 -11.31 2.37
CA ALA A 110 9.10 -10.08 1.96
C ALA A 110 8.61 -8.87 2.78
N THR A 111 9.27 -7.74 2.59
CA THR A 111 8.73 -6.43 2.99
C THR A 111 8.29 -5.71 1.72
N LEU A 112 6.99 -5.47 1.55
CA LEU A 112 6.48 -4.58 0.51
C LEU A 112 6.50 -3.14 1.01
N ILE A 113 6.84 -2.22 0.12
CA ILE A 113 6.92 -0.79 0.39
C ILE A 113 6.28 -0.04 -0.77
N ILE A 114 5.29 0.80 -0.46
CA ILE A 114 4.76 1.79 -1.39
C ILE A 114 5.34 3.17 -1.04
N SER A 115 5.80 3.90 -2.05
CA SER A 115 6.37 5.24 -1.90
C SER A 115 5.82 6.20 -2.95
N ASP A 116 5.79 7.49 -2.62
CA ASP A 116 5.33 8.53 -3.53
C ASP A 116 6.38 8.86 -4.63
N SER A 117 6.06 9.82 -5.48
CA SER A 117 6.97 10.28 -6.55
C SER A 117 8.29 10.88 -6.04
N ASN A 118 8.36 11.28 -4.77
CA ASN A 118 9.56 11.81 -4.11
C ASN A 118 10.32 10.71 -3.33
N LEU A 119 9.88 9.45 -3.43
CA LEU A 119 10.39 8.31 -2.67
C LEU A 119 10.16 8.41 -1.16
N GLN A 120 9.19 9.22 -0.74
CA GLN A 120 8.70 9.16 0.63
C GLN A 120 7.91 7.87 0.80
N ILE A 121 8.30 7.05 1.78
CA ILE A 121 7.55 5.83 2.13
C ILE A 121 6.17 6.23 2.63
N ILE A 122 5.15 5.70 1.97
CA ILE A 122 3.74 5.91 2.28
C ILE A 122 3.26 4.78 3.20
N ASP A 123 3.51 3.53 2.85
CA ASP A 123 3.22 2.39 3.72
C ASP A 123 4.22 1.26 3.47
N SER A 124 4.32 0.35 4.45
CA SER A 124 5.08 -0.87 4.31
C SER A 124 4.49 -1.99 5.14
N ILE A 125 4.52 -3.21 4.62
CA ILE A 125 4.08 -4.41 5.30
C ILE A 125 5.13 -5.49 5.14
N THR A 126 5.41 -6.23 6.21
CA THR A 126 6.27 -7.41 6.17
C THR A 126 5.42 -8.63 6.43
N TYR A 127 5.53 -9.61 5.55
CA TYR A 127 4.76 -10.86 5.64
C TYR A 127 5.73 -12.06 5.69
N PRO A 128 5.34 -13.16 6.37
CA PRO A 128 6.16 -14.37 6.48
C PRO A 128 6.04 -15.23 5.22
N TYR A 129 6.57 -16.45 5.27
CA TYR A 129 6.23 -17.47 4.26
C TYR A 129 4.70 -17.63 4.14
N LEU A 130 4.17 -17.58 2.91
CA LEU A 130 2.74 -17.80 2.64
C LEU A 130 2.51 -19.17 2.00
N VAL A 131 1.50 -19.86 2.51
CA VAL A 131 1.00 -21.11 1.91
C VAL A 131 0.12 -20.75 0.72
N ALA A 132 0.09 -21.63 -0.28
CA ALA A 132 -0.81 -21.48 -1.42
C ALA A 132 -2.26 -21.26 -0.97
N ASP A 133 -2.95 -20.36 -1.65
CA ASP A 133 -4.34 -19.98 -1.41
C ASP A 133 -4.61 -19.50 0.04
N ILE A 134 -3.60 -18.92 0.71
CA ILE A 134 -3.76 -18.25 2.00
C ILE A 134 -3.20 -16.85 1.90
N SER A 135 -4.03 -15.86 2.23
CA SER A 135 -3.65 -14.46 2.28
C SER A 135 -3.17 -14.02 3.66
N TYR A 136 -2.53 -12.86 3.72
CA TYR A 136 -2.02 -12.21 4.93
C TYR A 136 -2.43 -10.72 4.94
N GLY A 137 -3.03 -10.26 6.05
CA GLY A 137 -3.55 -8.90 6.22
C GLY A 137 -4.06 -8.65 7.64
#